data_AF-A0A7C0UXJ8-F1
#
_entry.id   AF-A0A7C0UXJ8-F1
#
_cell.length_a   1.000
_cell.length_b   1.000
_cell.length_c   1.000
_cell.angle_alpha   90.00
_cell.angle_beta   90.00
_cell.angle_gamma   90.00
#
_symmetry.space_group_name_H-M   'P 1'
#
loop_
_entity.id
_entity.type
_entity.pdbx_description
1 polymer ?
#
loop_
_entity_poly.entity_id
_entity_poly.type
_entity_poly.pdbx_seq_one_letter_code
_entity_poly.pdbx_strand_id
1 'polypeptide(L)'
;VNGPAQYAALAALEGSQEPVREMVREFSRRRDLLYSRLNEIEGFECMLPKGAFYVFPNIKAFNMPSEELCDKFLYTAKVATVPGSAFGKYGEGYIRLSYATSYEKLEEALNRLEKASRELLPTS
;
A
#
# COMPACT_ATOMS: atom_id res chain seq x y z
N VAL A 1 24.54 5.00 24.40
CA VAL A 1 24.19 3.62 23.96
C VAL A 1 22.79 3.31 24.48
N ASN A 2 21.86 2.85 23.64
CA ASN A 2 20.49 2.55 24.08
C ASN A 2 20.41 1.10 24.60
N GLY A 3 20.72 0.90 25.88
CA GLY A 3 20.75 -0.43 26.52
C GLY A 3 19.44 -1.23 26.36
N PRO A 4 18.26 -0.66 26.69
CA PRO A 4 16.98 -1.35 26.50
C PRO A 4 16.73 -1.85 25.07
N ALA A 5 17.10 -1.06 24.05
CA ALA A 5 16.94 -1.47 22.65
C ALA A 5 17.81 -2.67 22.28
N GLN A 6 19.02 -2.78 22.85
CA GLN A 6 19.89 -3.94 22.62
C GLN A 6 19.33 -5.21 23.27
N TYR A 7 18.82 -5.13 24.50
CA TYR A 7 18.16 -6.26 25.15
C TYR A 7 16.89 -6.69 24.41
N ALA A 8 16.09 -5.75 23.90
CA ALA A 8 14.92 -6.06 23.09
C ALA A 8 15.30 -6.74 21.77
N ALA A 9 16.35 -6.27 21.09
CA ALA A 9 16.86 -6.89 19.86
C ALA A 9 17.37 -8.31 20.11
N LEU A 10 18.11 -8.53 21.21
CA LEU A 10 18.56 -9.86 21.62
C LEU A 10 17.37 -10.80 21.85
N ALA A 11 16.36 -10.36 22.60
CA ALA A 11 15.15 -11.14 22.83
C ALA A 11 14.38 -11.44 21.54
N ALA A 12 14.33 -10.51 20.58
CA ALA A 12 13.70 -10.72 19.29
C ALA A 12 14.44 -11.75 18.41
N LEU A 13 15.78 -11.83 18.54
CA LEU A 13 16.61 -12.74 17.77
C LEU A 13 16.68 -14.15 18.36
N GLU A 14 16.84 -14.26 19.68
CA GLU A 14 17.02 -15.55 20.37
C GLU A 14 15.70 -16.18 20.83
N GLY A 15 14.64 -15.37 20.96
CA GLY A 15 13.32 -15.81 21.36
C GLY A 15 12.55 -16.54 20.25
N SER A 16 11.31 -16.92 20.59
CA SER A 16 10.41 -17.57 19.63
C SER A 16 10.18 -16.70 18.40
N GLN A 17 10.27 -17.32 17.23
CA GLN A 17 9.97 -16.70 15.93
C GLN A 17 8.49 -16.87 15.52
N GLU A 18 7.63 -17.42 16.39
CA GLU A 18 6.19 -17.51 16.12
C GLU A 18 5.52 -16.17 15.82
N PRO A 19 5.77 -15.07 16.57
CA PRO A 19 5.18 -13.77 16.26
C PRO A 19 5.52 -13.29 14.85
N VAL A 20 6.74 -13.58 14.37
CA VAL A 20 7.15 -13.28 12.98
C VAL A 20 6.37 -14.13 11.99
N ARG A 21 6.23 -15.44 12.23
CA ARG A 21 5.46 -16.34 11.37
C ARG A 21 3.99 -15.94 11.29
N GLU A 22 3.38 -15.58 12.42
CA GLU A 22 2.00 -15.06 12.48
C GLU A 22 1.85 -13.78 11.67
N MET A 23 2.75 -12.82 11.86
CA MET A 23 2.75 -11.56 11.11
C MET A 23 2.93 -11.80 9.61
N VAL A 24 3.81 -12.71 9.19
CA VAL A 24 4.03 -13.07 7.78
C VAL A 24 2.78 -13.69 7.15
N ARG A 25 2.09 -14.60 7.86
CA ARG A 25 0.82 -15.17 7.39
C ARG A 25 -0.24 -14.08 7.19
N GLU A 26 -0.37 -13.19 8.15
CA GLU A 26 -1.36 -12.11 8.09
C GLU A 26 -1.01 -11.06 7.02
N PHE A 27 0.26 -10.70 6.84
CA PHE A 27 0.68 -9.83 5.75
C PHE A 27 0.52 -10.47 4.37
N SER A 28 0.67 -11.79 4.25
CA SER A 28 0.37 -12.50 3.00
C SER A 28 -1.11 -12.37 2.65
N ARG A 29 -2.00 -12.62 3.62
CA ARG A 29 -3.45 -12.44 3.45
C ARG A 29 -3.83 -11.02 3.03
N ARG A 30 -3.25 -10.00 3.67
CA ARG A 30 -3.50 -8.58 3.33
C ARG A 30 -2.93 -8.19 1.97
N ARG A 31 -1.74 -8.69 1.62
CA ARG A 31 -1.14 -8.49 0.30
C ARG A 31 -2.05 -9.04 -0.80
N ASP A 32 -2.55 -10.25 -0.61
CA ASP A 32 -3.38 -10.93 -1.61
C ASP A 32 -4.72 -10.19 -1.81
N LEU A 33 -5.31 -9.66 -0.73
CA LEU A 33 -6.47 -8.75 -0.81
C LEU A 33 -6.15 -7.51 -1.68
N LEU A 34 -5.08 -6.78 -1.37
CA LEU A 34 -4.74 -5.56 -2.11
C LEU A 34 -4.42 -5.86 -3.57
N TYR A 35 -3.67 -6.92 -3.83
CA TYR A 35 -3.31 -7.34 -5.18
C TYR A 35 -4.55 -7.66 -6.02
N SER A 36 -5.49 -8.47 -5.50
CA SER A 36 -6.73 -8.79 -6.22
C SER A 36 -7.55 -7.53 -6.45
N ARG A 37 -7.87 -6.81 -5.38
CA ARG A 37 -8.77 -5.65 -5.43
C ARG A 37 -8.22 -4.50 -6.28
N LEU A 38 -6.93 -4.20 -6.20
CA LEU A 38 -6.35 -3.14 -7.03
C LEU A 38 -6.39 -3.50 -8.53
N ASN A 39 -6.27 -4.77 -8.90
CA ASN A 39 -6.39 -5.18 -10.30
C ASN A 39 -7.85 -5.31 -10.77
N GLU A 40 -8.83 -5.25 -9.87
CA GLU A 40 -10.25 -5.16 -10.18
C GLU A 40 -10.71 -3.69 -10.34
N ILE A 41 -10.01 -2.74 -9.73
CA ILE A 41 -10.34 -1.31 -9.81
C ILE A 41 -9.74 -0.72 -11.08
N GLU A 42 -10.60 -0.19 -11.94
CA GLU A 42 -10.19 0.55 -13.14
C GLU A 42 -9.22 1.68 -12.78
N GLY A 43 -8.21 1.91 -13.61
CA GLY A 43 -7.18 2.92 -13.38
C GLY A 43 -5.92 2.43 -12.69
N PHE A 44 -5.96 1.25 -12.05
CA PHE A 44 -4.81 0.64 -11.40
C PHE A 44 -4.33 -0.62 -12.14
N GLU A 45 -3.02 -0.84 -12.09
CA GLU A 45 -2.41 -2.13 -12.44
C GLU A 45 -1.36 -2.44 -11.38
N CYS A 46 -1.49 -3.58 -10.70
CA CYS A 46 -0.62 -3.94 -9.58
C CYS A 46 0.06 -5.29 -9.82
N MET A 47 1.40 -5.28 -9.81
CA MET A 47 2.18 -6.52 -9.75
C MET A 47 2.13 -7.12 -8.35
N LEU A 48 2.08 -8.45 -8.24
CA LEU A 48 2.13 -9.15 -6.95
C LEU A 48 3.52 -8.99 -6.30
N PRO A 49 3.66 -8.29 -5.16
CA PRO A 49 4.97 -8.13 -4.53
C PRO A 49 5.42 -9.42 -3.82
N LYS A 50 6.72 -9.72 -3.91
CA LYS A 50 7.31 -10.91 -3.29
C LYS A 50 7.76 -10.70 -1.84
N GLY A 51 7.69 -9.48 -1.32
CA GLY A 51 8.12 -9.15 0.04
C GLY A 51 7.77 -7.72 0.44
N ALA A 52 8.29 -7.31 1.61
CA ALA A 52 7.90 -6.10 2.33
C ALA A 52 6.41 -6.10 2.71
N PHE A 53 5.91 -4.95 3.17
CA PHE A 53 4.50 -4.70 3.47
C PHE A 53 3.92 -3.54 2.64
N TYR A 54 4.40 -3.41 1.40
CA TYR A 54 3.99 -2.38 0.45
C TYR A 54 3.58 -2.97 -0.91
N VAL A 55 2.62 -2.33 -1.58
CA VAL A 55 2.35 -2.48 -3.02
C VAL A 55 2.71 -1.19 -3.74
N PHE A 56 3.01 -1.29 -5.04
CA PHE A 56 3.39 -0.16 -5.87
C PHE A 56 2.63 -0.16 -7.20
N PRO A 57 1.30 0.02 -7.18
CA PRO A 57 0.48 -0.01 -8.39
C PRO A 57 0.82 1.14 -9.34
N ASN A 58 0.73 0.83 -10.63
CA ASN A 58 0.73 1.79 -11.73
C ASN A 58 -0.59 2.55 -11.74
N ILE A 59 -0.52 3.87 -11.92
CA ILE A 59 -1.64 4.81 -11.93
C ILE A 59 -1.67 5.65 -13.23
N LYS A 60 -0.94 5.26 -14.28
CA LYS A 60 -0.79 6.07 -15.49
C LYS A 60 -2.11 6.29 -16.22
N ALA A 61 -3.09 5.40 -16.05
CA ALA A 61 -4.43 5.54 -16.62
C ALA A 61 -5.17 6.80 -16.14
N PHE A 62 -4.84 7.33 -14.96
CA PHE A 62 -5.42 8.58 -14.45
C PHE A 62 -4.90 9.83 -15.18
N ASN A 63 -3.81 9.73 -15.95
CA ASN A 63 -3.17 10.83 -16.67
C ASN A 63 -2.87 12.06 -15.77
N MET A 64 -2.47 11.81 -14.53
CA MET A 64 -2.12 12.83 -13.53
C MET A 64 -0.76 12.52 -12.91
N PRO A 65 -0.01 13.55 -12.47
CA PRO A 65 1.16 13.34 -11.62
C PRO A 65 0.81 12.58 -10.35
N SER A 66 1.72 11.71 -9.90
CA SER A 66 1.50 10.85 -8.73
C SER A 66 1.18 11.64 -7.45
N GLU A 67 1.80 12.81 -7.26
CA GLU A 67 1.54 13.70 -6.13
C GLU A 67 0.11 14.27 -6.17
N GLU A 68 -0.33 14.76 -7.33
CA GLU A 68 -1.69 15.27 -7.51
C GLU A 68 -2.74 14.19 -7.24
N LEU A 69 -2.52 12.97 -7.75
CA LEU A 69 -3.46 11.87 -7.54
C LEU A 69 -3.52 11.44 -6.05
N CYS A 70 -2.38 11.39 -5.37
CA CYS A 70 -2.33 11.10 -3.93
C CYS A 70 -3.13 12.14 -3.12
N ASP A 71 -3.01 13.42 -3.44
CA ASP A 71 -3.79 14.48 -2.81
C ASP A 71 -5.27 14.31 -3.07
N LYS A 72 -5.68 14.00 -4.31
CA LYS A 72 -7.10 13.74 -4.61
C LYS A 72 -7.63 12.57 -3.80
N PHE A 73 -6.93 11.43 -3.76
CA PHE A 73 -7.33 10.29 -2.92
C PHE A 73 -7.41 10.65 -1.42
N LEU A 74 -6.51 11.49 -0.92
CA LEU A 74 -6.56 11.95 0.46
C LEU A 74 -7.80 12.82 0.72
N TYR A 75 -8.07 13.81 -0.13
CA TYR A 75 -9.13 14.78 0.13
C TYR A 75 -10.53 14.25 -0.20
N THR A 76 -10.69 13.47 -1.27
CA THR A 76 -11.99 12.93 -1.70
C THR A 76 -12.28 11.58 -1.07
N ALA A 77 -11.33 10.64 -1.12
CA ALA A 77 -11.52 9.27 -0.63
C ALA A 77 -11.13 9.10 0.85
N LYS A 78 -10.46 10.09 1.47
CA LYS A 78 -9.89 9.96 2.82
C LYS A 78 -8.93 8.76 2.92
N VAL A 79 -8.17 8.50 1.86
CA VAL A 79 -7.17 7.44 1.79
C VAL A 79 -5.79 8.06 1.54
N ALA A 80 -4.91 7.97 2.54
CA ALA A 80 -3.54 8.44 2.43
C ALA A 80 -2.69 7.42 1.65
N THR A 81 -2.01 7.87 0.61
CA THR A 81 -1.05 7.10 -0.19
C THR A 81 0.24 7.91 -0.35
N VAL A 82 1.34 7.27 -0.76
CA VAL A 82 2.61 7.98 -0.97
C VAL A 82 2.89 8.08 -2.46
N PRO A 83 3.18 9.28 -3.00
CA PRO A 83 3.42 9.43 -4.43
C PRO A 83 4.71 8.70 -4.83
N GLY A 84 4.66 8.06 -5.99
CA GLY A 84 5.80 7.34 -6.53
C GLY A 84 6.99 8.26 -6.86
N SER A 85 6.72 9.53 -7.19
CA SER A 85 7.74 10.56 -7.42
C SER A 85 8.70 10.75 -6.23
N ALA A 86 8.24 10.51 -5.00
CA ALA A 86 9.08 10.58 -3.80
C ALA A 86 10.19 9.51 -3.77
N PHE A 87 10.09 8.47 -4.60
CA PHE A 87 11.11 7.42 -4.78
C PHE A 87 12.03 7.70 -5.99
N GLY A 88 11.96 8.90 -6.55
CA GLY A 88 12.74 9.35 -7.70
C GLY A 88 11.95 9.32 -9.01
N LYS A 89 12.55 9.86 -10.08
CA LYS A 89 11.89 10.08 -11.38
C LYS A 89 11.25 8.83 -12.00
N TYR A 90 11.76 7.63 -11.70
CA TYR A 90 11.23 6.37 -12.24
C TYR A 90 10.01 5.85 -11.47
N GLY A 91 9.69 6.44 -10.31
CA GLY A 91 8.46 6.16 -9.58
C GLY A 91 7.26 6.98 -10.06
N GLU A 92 7.45 8.00 -10.89
CA GLU A 92 6.32 8.76 -11.45
C GLU A 92 5.39 7.85 -12.28
N GLY A 93 4.08 8.08 -12.18
CA GLY A 93 3.05 7.16 -12.69
C GLY A 93 2.79 5.93 -11.80
N TYR A 94 3.30 5.92 -10.56
CA TYR A 94 3.00 4.90 -9.54
C TYR A 94 2.67 5.57 -8.20
N ILE A 95 2.06 4.81 -7.29
CA ILE A 95 1.89 5.19 -5.88
C ILE A 95 2.26 4.02 -4.97
N ARG A 96 2.65 4.30 -3.72
CA ARG A 96 2.89 3.26 -2.71
C ARG A 96 1.74 3.20 -1.72
N LEU A 97 1.20 2.00 -1.51
CA LEU A 97 0.27 1.71 -0.41
C LEU A 97 0.93 0.77 0.60
N SER A 98 0.70 1.03 1.88
CA SER A 98 1.13 0.16 2.99
C SER A 98 -0.04 -0.69 3.45
N TYR A 99 0.18 -2.01 3.57
CA TYR A 99 -0.82 -2.93 4.12
C TYR A 99 -0.51 -3.39 5.55
N ALA A 100 0.32 -2.62 6.26
CA ALA A 100 0.57 -2.79 7.69
C ALA A 100 -0.52 -2.11 8.56
N THR A 101 -1.79 -2.50 8.37
CA THR A 101 -2.93 -2.07 9.18
C THR A 101 -3.99 -3.19 9.26
N SER A 102 -5.13 -2.97 9.92
CA SER A 102 -6.17 -4.00 10.04
C SER A 102 -6.80 -4.34 8.68
N TYR A 103 -7.26 -5.58 8.53
CA TYR A 103 -7.83 -6.09 7.28
C TYR A 103 -9.07 -5.27 6.87
N GLU A 104 -9.93 -4.94 7.83
CA GLU A 104 -11.18 -4.21 7.62
C GLU A 104 -10.92 -2.78 7.12
N LYS A 105 -9.86 -2.14 7.63
CA LYS A 105 -9.45 -0.80 7.15
C LYS A 105 -8.93 -0.85 5.71
N LEU A 106 -8.27 -1.94 5.32
CA LEU A 106 -7.82 -2.13 3.95
C LEU A 106 -9.00 -2.33 3.00
N GLU A 107 -9.97 -3.16 3.36
CA GLU A 107 -11.19 -3.32 2.58
C GLU A 107 -11.95 -2.00 2.42
N GLU A 108 -12.11 -1.25 3.50
CA GLU A 108 -12.75 0.06 3.47
C GLU A 108 -11.98 1.05 2.57
N ALA A 109 -10.65 1.11 2.70
CA ALA A 109 -9.82 1.97 1.86
C ALA A 109 -9.93 1.61 0.38
N LEU A 110 -9.92 0.32 0.03
CA LEU A 110 -10.06 -0.17 -1.35
C LEU A 110 -11.44 0.19 -1.92
N ASN A 111 -12.51 0.06 -1.12
CA ASN A 111 -13.86 0.47 -1.53
C ASN A 111 -13.95 1.97 -1.79
N ARG A 112 -13.24 2.80 -1.02
CA ARG A 112 -13.20 4.25 -1.21
C ARG A 112 -12.36 4.64 -2.43
N LEU A 113 -11.22 3.98 -2.65
CA LEU A 113 -10.39 4.14 -3.85
C LEU A 113 -11.15 3.75 -5.11
N GLU A 114 -11.92 2.67 -5.07
CA GLU A 114 -12.74 2.23 -6.21
C GLU A 114 -13.76 3.30 -6.62
N LYS A 115 -14.45 3.89 -5.65
CA LYS A 115 -15.40 4.99 -5.90
C LYS A 115 -14.69 6.23 -6.46
N ALA A 116 -13.61 6.65 -5.82
CA ALA A 116 -12.85 7.81 -6.26
C ALA A 116 -12.23 7.60 -7.65
N SER A 117 -11.80 6.38 -7.98
CA SER A 117 -11.22 6.07 -9.28
C SER A 117 -12.19 6.40 -10.42
N ARG A 118 -13.46 5.97 -10.29
CA ARG A 118 -14.50 6.22 -11.29
C ARG A 118 -14.76 7.71 -11.55
N GLU A 119 -14.52 8.56 -10.55
CA GLU A 119 -14.69 10.02 -10.66
C GLU A 119 -13.44 10.71 -11.22
N LEU A 120 -12.26 10.11 -11.05
CA LEU A 120 -10.96 10.71 -11.37
C LEU A 120 -10.39 10.24 -12.71
N LEU A 121 -10.91 9.16 -13.26
CA LEU A 121 -10.54 8.71 -14.59
C LEU A 121 -10.97 9.72 -15.65
N PRO A 122 -10.16 9.94 -16.70
CA PRO A 122 -10.54 10.80 -17.80
C PRO A 122 -11.82 10.29 -18.49
N THR A 123 -12.82 11.17 -18.68
CA THR A 123 -13.97 10.85 -19.52
C THR A 123 -13.50 10.67 -20.96
N SER A 124 -13.88 9.56 -21.60
CA SER A 124 -13.63 9.30 -23.02
C SER A 124 -14.27 10.34 -23.94
#